data_AF-A0A2M7TU96-F1
#
_entry.id   AF-A0A2M7TU96-F1
#
_cell.length_a   1.000
_cell.length_b   1.000
_cell.length_c   1.000
_cell.angle_alpha   90.00
_cell.angle_beta   90.00
_cell.angle_gamma   90.00
#
_symmetry.space_group_name_H-M   'P 1'
#
loop_
_entity.id
_entity.type
_entity.pdbx_description
1 polymer ?
#
loop_
_entity_poly.entity_id
_entity_poly.type
_entity_poly.pdbx_seq_one_letter_code
_entity_poly.pdbx_strand_id
1 'polypeptide(L)'
;MSDILAYCQTLPLTLNDAANIVRGGLLYDKWWTVNSGTTPSTSFDPIWTTQSTNTRTGADTWRCKECHGWDYKGKDGAYSSGSHYTGFTGVYDVRTSSPADIYTSVLGTGTDHDLSAVLSEQDASDLALFISEGLIDVSLYINYSTKLSNGNTTDGGALYATYCESCHGSDGNTIDFDDDDGSQGVGFLSNDNPYEVLHKIRWGNPASIMPSMVNLGVSDANINDILAYCQTLP
;
A
#
# COMPACT_ATOMS: atom_id res chain seq x y z
N MET A 1 6.90 14.26 31.58
CA MET A 1 5.72 13.93 30.76
C MET A 1 5.23 15.18 30.04
N SER A 2 6.17 15.84 29.36
CA SER A 2 6.01 17.15 28.73
C SER A 2 6.98 17.16 27.55
N ASP A 3 6.65 16.43 26.48
CA ASP A 3 7.33 16.64 25.18
C ASP A 3 6.67 15.96 23.96
N ILE A 4 5.69 15.07 24.11
CA ILE A 4 5.00 14.51 22.94
C ILE A 4 4.05 15.54 22.30
N LEU A 5 3.30 16.29 23.11
CA LEU A 5 2.41 17.34 22.61
C LEU A 5 3.16 18.54 22.00
N ALA A 6 4.39 18.80 22.42
CA ALA A 6 5.23 19.84 21.81
C ALA A 6 5.85 19.35 20.50
N TYR A 7 6.29 18.08 20.43
CA TYR A 7 6.82 17.47 19.22
C TYR A 7 5.77 17.35 18.10
N CYS A 8 4.51 16.98 18.42
CA CYS A 8 3.42 16.95 17.43
C CYS A 8 3.04 18.34 16.89
N GLN A 9 3.32 19.43 17.63
CA GLN A 9 3.10 20.81 17.19
C GLN A 9 4.29 21.39 16.39
N THR A 10 5.42 20.69 16.37
CA THR A 10 6.65 21.14 15.71
C THR A 10 7.24 20.11 14.76
N LEU A 11 6.45 19.13 14.27
CA LEU A 11 6.89 18.27 13.17
C LEU A 11 7.50 19.18 12.11
N PRO A 12 8.82 19.12 11.86
CA PRO A 12 9.44 19.99 10.89
C PRO A 12 8.98 19.47 9.52
N LEU A 13 7.86 20.02 9.05
CA LEU A 13 7.25 19.84 7.71
C LEU A 13 8.14 20.41 6.59
N THR A 14 9.46 20.36 6.77
CA THR A 14 10.40 21.03 5.87
C THR A 14 11.57 20.11 5.58
N LEU A 15 11.50 19.53 4.38
CA LEU A 15 12.52 18.92 3.51
C LEU A 15 12.38 17.42 3.18
N ASN A 16 11.58 16.62 3.90
CA ASN A 16 11.45 15.17 3.63
C ASN A 16 10.02 14.62 3.46
N ASP A 17 8.98 15.47 3.35
CA ASP A 17 7.57 15.01 3.29
C ASP A 17 7.32 13.98 2.18
N ALA A 18 7.84 14.20 0.97
CA ALA A 18 7.68 13.24 -0.13
C ALA A 18 8.35 11.88 0.15
N ALA A 19 9.56 11.88 0.71
CA ALA A 19 10.28 10.65 1.06
C ALA A 19 9.59 9.89 2.20
N ASN A 20 9.05 10.63 3.18
CA ASN A 20 8.31 10.08 4.31
C ASN A 20 6.96 9.50 3.86
N ILE A 21 6.23 10.18 2.95
CA ILE A 21 4.99 9.67 2.35
C ILE A 21 5.28 8.36 1.59
N VAL A 22 6.36 8.32 0.79
CA VAL A 22 6.77 7.12 0.06
C VAL A 22 7.08 5.97 1.01
N ARG A 23 7.84 6.25 2.08
CA ARG A 23 8.15 5.27 3.12
C ARG A 23 6.88 4.79 3.82
N GLY A 24 5.93 5.67 4.11
CA GLY A 24 4.62 5.30 4.67
C GLY A 24 3.81 4.37 3.77
N GLY A 25 3.84 4.58 2.44
CA GLY A 25 3.25 3.64 1.48
C GLY A 25 3.89 2.25 1.55
N LEU A 26 5.23 2.18 1.61
CA LEU A 26 5.95 0.91 1.77
C LEU A 26 5.63 0.22 3.12
N LEU A 27 5.51 0.99 4.21
CA LEU A 27 5.13 0.47 5.53
C LEU A 27 3.72 -0.14 5.51
N TYR A 28 2.78 0.50 4.79
CA TYR A 28 1.40 0.04 4.67
C TYR A 28 1.29 -1.36 4.06
N ASP A 29 2.20 -1.71 3.14
CA ASP A 29 2.35 -3.05 2.59
C ASP A 29 2.98 -4.00 3.63
N LYS A 30 4.22 -3.70 4.06
CA LYS A 30 5.04 -4.65 4.82
C LYS A 30 6.07 -3.94 5.71
N TRP A 31 5.60 -3.35 6.81
CA TRP A 31 6.40 -2.54 7.71
C TRP A 31 7.67 -3.22 8.22
N TRP A 32 7.62 -4.52 8.56
CA TRP A 32 8.79 -5.21 9.11
C TRP A 32 9.91 -5.33 8.08
N THR A 33 9.58 -5.46 6.79
CA THR A 33 10.56 -5.50 5.71
C THR A 33 11.22 -4.14 5.50
N VAL A 34 10.45 -3.07 5.51
CA VAL A 34 10.97 -1.69 5.43
C VAL A 34 11.91 -1.39 6.61
N ASN A 35 11.56 -1.87 7.80
CA ASN A 35 12.33 -1.67 9.02
C ASN A 35 13.52 -2.62 9.16
N SER A 36 13.73 -3.55 8.21
CA SER A 36 14.69 -4.66 8.38
C SER A 36 14.48 -5.44 9.68
N GLY A 37 13.23 -5.50 10.15
CA GLY A 37 12.79 -6.21 11.35
C GLY A 37 12.45 -7.67 11.07
N THR A 38 12.11 -8.39 12.13
CA THR A 38 11.70 -9.79 12.05
C THR A 38 10.26 -9.90 11.57
N THR A 39 10.02 -10.81 10.61
CA THR A 39 8.66 -11.19 10.19
C THR A 39 7.82 -11.64 11.40
N PRO A 40 6.62 -11.07 11.62
CA PRO A 40 5.74 -11.52 12.69
C PRO A 40 5.37 -12.99 12.57
N SER A 41 5.51 -13.77 13.64
CA SER A 41 5.21 -15.21 13.64
C SER A 41 3.80 -15.55 14.14
N THR A 42 3.09 -14.59 14.72
CA THR A 42 1.72 -14.73 15.25
C THR A 42 0.75 -13.89 14.44
N SER A 43 -0.55 -14.04 14.69
CA SER A 43 -1.54 -13.11 14.14
C SER A 43 -1.59 -11.79 14.93
N PHE A 44 -2.16 -10.74 14.34
CA PHE A 44 -2.34 -9.42 14.96
C PHE A 44 -3.60 -9.39 15.84
N ASP A 45 -3.47 -9.99 17.02
CA ASP A 45 -4.55 -10.16 18.00
C ASP A 45 -4.51 -9.06 19.08
N PRO A 46 -5.66 -8.69 19.68
CA PRO A 46 -6.95 -9.36 19.58
C PRO A 46 -7.81 -8.92 18.38
N ILE A 47 -7.51 -7.81 17.70
CA ILE A 47 -8.41 -7.27 16.68
C ILE A 47 -8.67 -8.26 15.54
N TRP A 48 -7.67 -9.01 15.09
CA TRP A 48 -7.86 -10.00 14.02
C TRP A 48 -8.89 -11.08 14.38
N THR A 49 -8.98 -11.49 15.65
CA THR A 49 -9.98 -12.48 16.11
C THR A 49 -11.43 -11.96 16.13
N THR A 50 -11.64 -10.66 15.92
CA THR A 50 -13.00 -10.08 15.89
C THR A 50 -13.73 -10.34 14.56
N GLN A 51 -13.02 -10.83 13.54
CA GLN A 51 -13.57 -11.27 12.27
C GLN A 51 -13.33 -12.78 12.06
N SER A 52 -14.13 -13.40 11.18
CA SER A 52 -14.04 -14.85 10.87
C SER A 52 -14.10 -15.17 9.38
N THR A 53 -14.04 -14.16 8.51
CA THR A 53 -14.23 -14.28 7.06
C THR A 53 -12.92 -14.40 6.29
N ASN A 54 -11.86 -13.73 6.74
CA ASN A 54 -10.51 -13.85 6.20
C ASN A 54 -9.72 -14.89 7.00
N THR A 55 -9.28 -15.95 6.33
CA THR A 55 -8.64 -17.12 6.96
C THR A 55 -7.11 -17.02 7.04
N ARG A 56 -6.53 -15.89 6.63
CA ARG A 56 -5.08 -15.67 6.76
C ARG A 56 -4.65 -15.63 8.22
N THR A 57 -3.38 -15.97 8.43
CA THR A 57 -2.77 -16.11 9.75
C THR A 57 -1.34 -15.58 9.73
N GLY A 58 -0.74 -15.40 10.91
CA GLY A 58 0.65 -14.99 11.00
C GLY A 58 0.88 -13.60 10.43
N ALA A 59 2.02 -13.41 9.77
CA ALA A 59 2.46 -12.13 9.22
C ALA A 59 1.45 -11.43 8.30
N ASP A 60 0.63 -12.17 7.56
CA ASP A 60 -0.36 -11.56 6.65
C ASP A 60 -1.33 -10.64 7.39
N THR A 61 -1.70 -11.01 8.61
CA THR A 61 -2.64 -10.25 9.46
C THR A 61 -2.06 -8.95 10.00
N TRP A 62 -0.74 -8.76 9.91
CA TRP A 62 -0.02 -7.55 10.34
C TRP A 62 0.16 -6.51 9.24
N ARG A 63 -0.21 -6.84 7.99
CA ARG A 63 -0.13 -5.90 6.87
C ARG A 63 -1.32 -4.97 6.94
N CYS A 64 -1.10 -3.65 6.96
CA CYS A 64 -2.19 -2.67 7.03
C CYS A 64 -3.20 -2.88 5.90
N LYS A 65 -2.70 -3.19 4.69
CA LYS A 65 -3.53 -3.52 3.53
C LYS A 65 -4.49 -4.69 3.76
N GLU A 66 -4.19 -5.65 4.65
CA GLU A 66 -5.01 -6.85 4.81
C GLU A 66 -6.33 -6.53 5.52
N CYS A 67 -6.32 -5.56 6.43
CA CYS A 67 -7.51 -5.03 7.07
C CYS A 67 -8.13 -3.88 6.27
N HIS A 68 -7.30 -2.95 5.76
CA HIS A 68 -7.74 -1.67 5.22
C HIS A 68 -7.80 -1.61 3.68
N GLY A 69 -7.43 -2.70 3.01
CA GLY A 69 -7.48 -2.84 1.55
C GLY A 69 -6.32 -2.15 0.82
N TRP A 70 -5.96 -2.69 -0.34
CA TRP A 70 -5.00 -2.05 -1.26
C TRP A 70 -5.51 -0.74 -1.84
N ASP A 71 -6.84 -0.59 -1.90
CA ASP A 71 -7.52 0.62 -2.32
C ASP A 71 -7.91 1.55 -1.15
N TYR A 72 -7.41 1.24 0.05
CA TYR A 72 -7.58 2.01 1.29
C TYR A 72 -9.02 2.08 1.84
N LYS A 73 -9.96 1.33 1.25
CA LYS A 73 -11.39 1.39 1.60
C LYS A 73 -11.89 0.18 2.40
N GLY A 74 -11.03 -0.81 2.66
CA GLY A 74 -11.36 -2.01 3.45
C GLY A 74 -12.63 -2.68 2.94
N LYS A 75 -13.58 -2.95 3.85
CA LYS A 75 -14.89 -3.54 3.53
C LYS A 75 -15.74 -2.76 2.52
N ASP A 76 -15.48 -1.48 2.31
CA ASP A 76 -16.28 -0.62 1.45
C ASP A 76 -15.63 -0.48 0.04
N GLY A 77 -14.54 -1.21 -0.20
CA GLY A 77 -13.74 -1.14 -1.41
C GLY A 77 -13.51 -2.47 -2.12
N ALA A 78 -12.31 -2.65 -2.65
CA ALA A 78 -11.86 -3.87 -3.32
C ALA A 78 -12.00 -5.11 -2.41
N TYR A 79 -11.88 -4.93 -1.10
CA TYR A 79 -12.03 -5.99 -0.09
C TYR A 79 -13.45 -6.05 0.49
N SER A 80 -14.47 -5.61 -0.26
CA SER A 80 -15.89 -5.73 0.12
C SER A 80 -16.46 -7.15 0.06
N SER A 81 -15.74 -8.07 -0.59
CA SER A 81 -16.06 -9.50 -0.64
C SER A 81 -14.80 -10.32 -0.96
N GLY A 82 -14.95 -11.65 -1.05
CA GLY A 82 -13.84 -12.55 -1.40
C GLY A 82 -12.93 -12.91 -0.23
N SER A 83 -11.81 -13.55 -0.54
CA SER A 83 -10.89 -14.14 0.46
C SER A 83 -10.17 -13.10 1.33
N HIS A 84 -10.20 -11.83 0.95
CA HIS A 84 -9.60 -10.73 1.72
C HIS A 84 -10.62 -9.99 2.62
N TYR A 85 -11.92 -10.26 2.48
CA TYR A 85 -12.94 -9.55 3.26
C TYR A 85 -12.77 -9.82 4.76
N THR A 86 -12.61 -8.76 5.54
CA THR A 86 -12.52 -8.79 7.01
C THR A 86 -13.71 -8.11 7.69
N GLY A 87 -14.46 -7.27 6.97
CA GLY A 87 -15.45 -6.38 7.58
C GLY A 87 -14.85 -5.15 8.30
N PHE A 88 -13.53 -4.97 8.27
CA PHE A 88 -12.88 -3.77 8.82
C PHE A 88 -13.00 -2.58 7.86
N THR A 89 -13.10 -1.38 8.43
CA THR A 89 -13.16 -0.13 7.67
C THR A 89 -11.82 0.16 6.99
N GLY A 90 -11.85 0.85 5.86
CA GLY A 90 -10.66 1.43 5.27
C GLY A 90 -10.14 2.66 6.02
N VAL A 91 -9.00 3.17 5.56
CA VAL A 91 -8.36 4.41 6.04
C VAL A 91 -8.61 5.62 5.12
N TYR A 92 -9.30 5.43 3.98
CA TYR A 92 -9.49 6.49 2.99
C TYR A 92 -10.16 7.73 3.57
N ASP A 93 -11.22 7.58 4.37
CA ASP A 93 -11.99 8.73 4.87
C ASP A 93 -11.25 9.53 5.95
N VAL A 94 -10.36 8.87 6.71
CA VAL A 94 -9.59 9.53 7.77
C VAL A 94 -8.43 10.38 7.24
N ARG A 95 -8.14 10.35 5.93
CA ARG A 95 -7.14 11.23 5.29
C ARG A 95 -7.39 12.72 5.53
N THR A 96 -8.65 13.09 5.80
CA THR A 96 -9.05 14.48 6.07
C THR A 96 -8.94 14.86 7.56
N SER A 97 -8.57 13.93 8.44
CA SER A 97 -8.24 14.20 9.83
C SER A 97 -6.85 14.80 9.97
N SER A 98 -6.52 15.34 11.15
CA SER A 98 -5.19 15.90 11.37
C SER A 98 -4.13 14.78 11.35
N PRO A 99 -2.91 15.02 10.82
CA PRO A 99 -1.83 14.04 10.86
C PRO A 99 -1.53 13.53 12.28
N ALA A 100 -1.72 14.37 13.31
CA ALA A 100 -1.53 13.99 14.71
C ALA A 100 -2.59 12.98 15.22
N ASP A 101 -3.85 13.12 14.78
CA ASP A 101 -4.92 12.17 15.13
C ASP A 101 -4.69 10.82 14.43
N ILE A 102 -4.27 10.87 13.16
CA ILE A 102 -3.94 9.68 12.38
C ILE A 102 -2.72 8.97 13.00
N TYR A 103 -1.66 9.70 13.34
CA TYR A 103 -0.48 9.18 14.06
C TYR A 103 -0.88 8.44 15.35
N THR A 104 -1.73 9.06 16.16
CA THR A 104 -2.20 8.48 17.42
C THR A 104 -2.98 7.19 17.16
N SER A 105 -3.81 7.18 16.11
CA SER A 105 -4.60 6.00 15.71
C SER A 105 -3.74 4.88 15.13
N VAL A 106 -2.67 5.21 14.40
CA VAL A 106 -1.69 4.24 13.86
C VAL A 106 -0.94 3.55 14.99
N LEU A 107 -0.46 4.29 16.00
CA LEU A 107 0.18 3.65 17.16
C LEU A 107 -0.80 2.81 17.96
N GLY A 108 -2.02 3.31 18.18
CA GLY A 108 -3.09 2.57 18.84
C GLY A 108 -2.75 2.12 20.26
N THR A 109 -1.83 2.80 20.96
CA THR A 109 -1.29 2.36 22.26
C THR A 109 -2.39 2.08 23.27
N GLY A 110 -2.39 0.86 23.82
CA GLY A 110 -3.36 0.40 24.81
C GLY A 110 -4.74 0.06 24.24
N THR A 111 -4.89 -0.01 22.91
CA THR A 111 -6.12 -0.46 22.23
C THR A 111 -5.96 -1.88 21.68
N ASP A 112 -7.04 -2.44 21.12
CA ASP A 112 -7.00 -3.73 20.42
C ASP A 112 -6.21 -3.67 19.09
N HIS A 113 -5.88 -2.47 18.61
CA HIS A 113 -5.07 -2.19 17.40
C HIS A 113 -3.72 -1.56 17.78
N ASP A 114 -3.08 -2.05 18.84
CA ASP A 114 -1.81 -1.50 19.34
C ASP A 114 -0.60 -1.97 18.52
N LEU A 115 0.02 -1.03 17.79
CA LEU A 115 1.25 -1.24 17.02
C LEU A 115 2.48 -0.62 17.68
N SER A 116 2.34 0.00 18.86
CA SER A 116 3.41 0.77 19.52
C SER A 116 4.60 -0.08 19.99
N ALA A 117 4.42 -1.40 20.10
CA ALA A 117 5.51 -2.32 20.39
C ALA A 117 6.39 -2.65 19.17
N VAL A 118 5.90 -2.40 17.94
CA VAL A 118 6.54 -2.83 16.69
C VAL A 118 6.86 -1.68 15.73
N LEU A 119 6.14 -0.56 15.85
CA LEU A 119 6.39 0.66 15.08
C LEU A 119 7.10 1.70 15.94
N SER A 120 8.12 2.33 15.36
CA SER A 120 8.75 3.52 15.94
C SER A 120 7.86 4.75 15.76
N GLU A 121 8.15 5.83 16.48
CA GLU A 121 7.48 7.13 16.28
C GLU A 121 7.63 7.63 14.83
N GLN A 122 8.78 7.39 14.20
CA GLN A 122 8.97 7.76 12.79
C GLN A 122 8.07 6.92 11.85
N ASP A 123 7.90 5.62 12.13
CA ASP A 123 7.02 4.77 11.33
C ASP A 123 5.58 5.23 11.38
N ALA A 124 5.10 5.54 12.59
CA ALA A 124 3.76 6.07 12.78
C ALA A 124 3.60 7.44 12.12
N SER A 125 4.63 8.29 12.15
CA SER A 125 4.62 9.59 11.47
C SER A 125 4.56 9.43 9.95
N ASP A 126 5.34 8.52 9.37
CA ASP A 126 5.38 8.27 7.93
C ASP A 126 4.05 7.67 7.43
N LEU A 127 3.49 6.73 8.17
CA LEU A 127 2.15 6.18 7.91
C LEU A 127 1.07 7.26 8.01
N ALA A 128 1.15 8.15 9.00
CA ALA A 128 0.20 9.24 9.15
C ALA A 128 0.25 10.22 7.96
N LEU A 129 1.46 10.62 7.54
CA LEU A 129 1.67 11.45 6.35
C LEU A 129 1.18 10.75 5.08
N PHE A 130 1.46 9.46 4.93
CA PHE A 130 0.97 8.67 3.80
C PHE A 130 -0.57 8.61 3.77
N ILE A 131 -1.21 8.39 4.91
CA ILE A 131 -2.68 8.34 4.98
C ILE A 131 -3.28 9.71 4.71
N SER A 132 -2.71 10.82 5.22
CA SER A 132 -3.26 12.15 5.00
C SER A 132 -3.03 12.67 3.58
N GLU A 133 -1.84 12.46 3.02
CA GLU A 133 -1.42 13.12 1.77
C GLU A 133 -1.22 12.16 0.58
N GLY A 134 -1.04 10.85 0.83
CA GLY A 134 -0.71 9.87 -0.21
C GLY A 134 -1.93 9.16 -0.82
N LEU A 135 -3.06 9.09 -0.12
CA LEU A 135 -4.20 8.30 -0.59
C LEU A 135 -4.93 8.98 -1.76
N ILE A 136 -5.37 8.17 -2.72
CA ILE A 136 -6.18 8.60 -3.87
C ILE A 136 -7.48 7.81 -3.94
N ASP A 137 -8.49 8.37 -4.60
CA ASP A 137 -9.69 7.60 -4.92
C ASP A 137 -9.39 6.63 -6.06
N VAL A 138 -9.05 5.40 -5.71
CA VAL A 138 -8.70 4.36 -6.69
C VAL A 138 -9.85 4.04 -7.65
N SER A 139 -11.11 4.32 -7.26
CA SER A 139 -12.27 4.11 -8.14
C SER A 139 -12.32 5.07 -9.34
N LEU A 140 -11.52 6.13 -9.33
CA LEU A 140 -11.35 7.02 -10.49
C LEU A 140 -10.43 6.43 -11.56
N TYR A 141 -9.66 5.40 -11.23
CA TYR A 141 -8.61 4.82 -12.08
C TYR A 141 -8.91 3.37 -12.49
N ILE A 142 -9.52 2.59 -11.58
CA ILE A 142 -9.86 1.18 -11.80
C ILE A 142 -11.37 1.01 -11.71
N ASN A 143 -11.97 0.32 -12.67
CA ASN A 143 -13.35 -0.12 -12.57
C ASN A 143 -13.43 -1.36 -11.66
N TYR A 144 -14.07 -1.23 -10.50
CA TYR A 144 -14.08 -2.29 -9.49
C TYR A 144 -14.82 -3.56 -9.94
N SER A 145 -15.78 -3.42 -10.86
CA SER A 145 -16.55 -4.56 -11.36
C SER A 145 -15.77 -5.40 -12.36
N THR A 146 -14.92 -4.76 -13.18
CA THR A 146 -14.14 -5.45 -14.22
C THR A 146 -12.67 -5.62 -13.87
N LYS A 147 -12.19 -4.98 -12.78
CA LYS A 147 -10.77 -4.85 -12.43
C LYS A 147 -9.92 -4.15 -13.49
N LEU A 148 -10.51 -3.56 -14.53
CA LEU A 148 -9.77 -2.91 -15.60
C LEU A 148 -9.42 -1.48 -15.24
N SER A 149 -8.18 -1.08 -15.49
CA SER A 149 -7.76 0.32 -15.51
C SER A 149 -8.43 1.06 -16.66
N ASN A 150 -8.72 2.34 -16.46
CA ASN A 150 -9.21 3.25 -17.51
C ASN A 150 -8.10 4.08 -18.17
N GLY A 151 -6.83 3.75 -17.93
CA GLY A 151 -5.67 4.45 -18.50
C GLY A 151 -5.46 4.17 -19.99
N ASN A 152 -4.58 4.95 -20.60
CA ASN A 152 -4.15 4.82 -21.99
C ASN A 152 -2.99 3.83 -22.11
N THR A 153 -3.23 2.68 -22.74
CA THR A 153 -2.21 1.64 -22.94
C THR A 153 -1.03 2.07 -23.81
N THR A 154 -1.21 3.04 -24.73
CA THR A 154 -0.12 3.53 -25.60
C THR A 154 0.85 4.38 -24.80
N ASP A 155 0.35 5.34 -24.02
CA ASP A 155 1.16 6.19 -23.15
C ASP A 155 1.80 5.33 -22.04
N GLY A 156 1.03 4.40 -21.49
CA GLY A 156 1.48 3.41 -20.51
C GLY A 156 2.62 2.55 -21.00
N GLY A 157 2.59 2.07 -22.24
CA GLY A 157 3.67 1.29 -22.84
C GLY A 157 4.98 2.07 -22.97
N ALA A 158 4.91 3.35 -23.33
CA ALA A 158 6.10 4.21 -23.38
C ALA A 158 6.71 4.44 -21.98
N LEU A 159 5.85 4.62 -20.97
CA LEU A 159 6.28 4.76 -19.58
C LEU A 159 6.83 3.45 -19.00
N TYR A 160 6.20 2.31 -19.31
CA TYR A 160 6.69 0.99 -18.92
C TYR A 160 8.08 0.71 -19.49
N ALA A 161 8.29 0.98 -20.78
CA ALA A 161 9.60 0.85 -21.41
C ALA A 161 10.67 1.73 -20.73
N THR A 162 10.26 2.90 -20.22
CA THR A 162 11.15 3.85 -19.55
C THR A 162 11.50 3.40 -18.12
N TYR A 163 10.52 2.95 -17.33
CA TYR A 163 10.67 2.79 -15.89
C TYR A 163 10.67 1.33 -15.40
N CYS A 164 10.06 0.41 -16.15
CA CYS A 164 9.73 -0.93 -15.66
C CYS A 164 10.47 -2.04 -16.42
N GLU A 165 10.59 -1.91 -17.74
CA GLU A 165 11.10 -2.94 -18.65
C GLU A 165 12.51 -3.44 -18.27
N SER A 166 13.39 -2.56 -17.79
CA SER A 166 14.76 -2.93 -17.42
C SER A 166 14.85 -4.02 -16.33
N CYS A 167 13.81 -4.15 -15.50
CA CYS A 167 13.74 -5.15 -14.44
C CYS A 167 12.69 -6.22 -14.72
N HIS A 168 11.54 -5.84 -15.27
CA HIS A 168 10.41 -6.75 -15.49
C HIS A 168 10.43 -7.44 -16.87
N GLY A 169 11.26 -6.97 -17.81
CA GLY A 169 11.32 -7.44 -19.20
C GLY A 169 10.21 -6.84 -20.07
N SER A 170 10.37 -6.89 -21.38
CA SER A 170 9.40 -6.33 -22.33
C SER A 170 8.04 -7.05 -22.31
N ASP A 171 8.03 -8.30 -21.85
CA ASP A 171 6.82 -9.11 -21.67
C ASP A 171 6.36 -9.19 -20.21
N GLY A 172 7.03 -8.51 -19.28
CA GLY A 172 6.67 -8.51 -17.86
C GLY A 172 6.95 -9.80 -17.09
N ASN A 173 7.64 -10.79 -17.68
CA ASN A 173 7.85 -12.10 -17.09
C ASN A 173 9.29 -12.36 -16.59
N THR A 174 10.15 -11.35 -16.55
CA THR A 174 11.54 -11.53 -16.06
C THR A 174 11.58 -11.84 -14.57
N ILE A 175 10.61 -11.35 -13.80
CA ILE A 175 10.46 -11.63 -12.37
C ILE A 175 9.19 -12.43 -12.20
N ASP A 176 9.32 -13.62 -11.61
CA ASP A 176 8.20 -14.45 -11.21
C ASP A 176 7.79 -14.10 -9.77
N PHE A 177 6.53 -13.73 -9.56
CA PHE A 177 6.04 -13.33 -8.24
C PHE A 177 5.56 -14.52 -7.39
N ASP A 178 5.38 -15.69 -8.00
CA ASP A 178 4.94 -16.91 -7.31
C ASP A 178 5.42 -18.13 -8.10
N ASP A 179 6.65 -18.57 -7.84
CA ASP A 179 7.29 -19.67 -8.55
C ASP A 179 6.63 -21.05 -8.32
N ASP A 180 5.73 -21.14 -7.33
CA ASP A 180 5.03 -22.36 -6.94
C ASP A 180 3.69 -22.59 -7.68
N ASP A 181 3.10 -21.56 -8.32
CA ASP A 181 1.82 -21.64 -9.07
C ASP A 181 1.91 -21.07 -10.50
N GLY A 182 2.95 -21.49 -11.22
CA GLY A 182 3.24 -21.04 -12.59
C GLY A 182 3.72 -19.60 -12.64
N SER A 183 4.24 -19.15 -13.79
CA SER A 183 4.82 -17.82 -13.85
C SER A 183 3.79 -16.71 -13.70
N GLN A 184 3.84 -16.03 -12.55
CA GLN A 184 2.99 -14.89 -12.23
C GLN A 184 3.77 -13.60 -12.48
N GLY A 185 3.82 -13.19 -13.74
CA GLY A 185 4.44 -11.94 -14.15
C GLY A 185 3.58 -10.70 -13.88
N VAL A 186 4.04 -9.56 -14.42
CA VAL A 186 3.34 -8.28 -14.28
C VAL A 186 1.92 -8.33 -14.85
N GLY A 187 1.70 -8.99 -15.98
CA GLY A 187 0.39 -9.10 -16.61
C GLY A 187 -0.62 -9.86 -15.75
N PHE A 188 -0.21 -11.02 -15.22
CA PHE A 188 -1.00 -11.80 -14.27
C PHE A 188 -1.46 -10.97 -13.06
N LEU A 189 -0.51 -10.38 -12.32
CA LEU A 189 -0.83 -9.65 -11.09
C LEU A 189 -1.67 -8.40 -11.37
N SER A 190 -1.44 -7.73 -12.50
CA SER A 190 -2.22 -6.53 -12.90
C SER A 190 -3.67 -6.85 -13.23
N ASN A 191 -3.97 -8.07 -13.68
CA ASN A 191 -5.33 -8.53 -13.94
C ASN A 191 -5.98 -9.13 -12.69
N ASP A 192 -5.22 -9.84 -11.85
CA ASP A 192 -5.74 -10.45 -10.62
C ASP A 192 -5.98 -9.42 -9.51
N ASN A 193 -4.99 -8.57 -9.23
CA ASN A 193 -5.04 -7.58 -8.15
C ASN A 193 -4.49 -6.21 -8.60
N PRO A 194 -5.22 -5.49 -9.47
CA PRO A 194 -4.78 -4.19 -9.99
C PRO A 194 -4.58 -3.13 -8.91
N TYR A 195 -5.25 -3.27 -7.76
CA TYR A 195 -5.14 -2.36 -6.63
C TYR A 195 -3.76 -2.46 -5.97
N GLU A 196 -3.24 -3.68 -5.83
CA GLU A 196 -1.89 -3.93 -5.35
C GLU A 196 -0.85 -3.38 -6.32
N VAL A 197 -1.03 -3.65 -7.62
CA VAL A 197 -0.12 -3.15 -8.65
C VAL A 197 -0.11 -1.62 -8.67
N LEU A 198 -1.28 -0.97 -8.62
CA LEU A 198 -1.36 0.49 -8.55
C LEU A 198 -0.61 1.03 -7.33
N HIS A 199 -0.83 0.44 -6.14
CA HIS A 199 -0.12 0.84 -4.93
C HIS A 199 1.40 0.70 -5.09
N LYS A 200 1.87 -0.44 -5.60
CA LYS A 200 3.31 -0.72 -5.76
C LYS A 200 3.95 0.14 -6.85
N ILE A 201 3.26 0.48 -7.94
CA ILE A 201 3.77 1.46 -8.90
C ILE A 201 3.90 2.84 -8.24
N ARG A 202 2.90 3.25 -7.45
CA ARG A 202 2.92 4.56 -6.77
C ARG A 202 4.04 4.66 -5.74
N TRP A 203 4.24 3.64 -4.90
CA TRP A 203 5.09 3.74 -3.71
C TRP A 203 6.34 2.88 -3.73
N GLY A 204 6.48 1.98 -4.71
CA GLY A 204 7.52 0.97 -4.77
C GLY A 204 7.12 -0.33 -4.09
N ASN A 205 8.07 -1.27 -4.00
CA ASN A 205 7.87 -2.56 -3.35
C ASN A 205 8.89 -2.76 -2.21
N PRO A 206 8.47 -3.14 -0.99
CA PRO A 206 9.38 -3.36 0.13
C PRO A 206 10.49 -4.38 -0.18
N ALA A 207 11.72 -4.07 0.23
CA ALA A 207 12.94 -4.86 -0.01
C ALA A 207 13.20 -5.24 -1.47
N SER A 208 12.78 -4.40 -2.42
CA SER A 208 13.29 -4.47 -3.79
C SER A 208 13.81 -3.11 -4.25
N ILE A 209 14.41 -3.09 -5.44
CA ILE A 209 14.85 -1.85 -6.10
C ILE A 209 13.70 -1.12 -6.81
N MET A 210 12.46 -1.65 -6.78
CA MET A 210 11.32 -1.08 -7.47
C MET A 210 11.01 0.32 -6.89
N PRO A 211 11.22 1.40 -7.65
CA PRO A 211 11.11 2.75 -7.12
C PRO A 211 9.65 3.21 -7.06
N SER A 212 9.39 4.27 -6.29
CA SER A 212 8.13 4.99 -6.30
C SER A 212 8.02 5.89 -7.53
N MET A 213 7.00 5.67 -8.37
CA MET A 213 6.74 6.56 -9.51
C MET A 213 6.30 7.97 -9.08
N VAL A 214 5.63 8.08 -7.93
CA VAL A 214 5.28 9.38 -7.33
C VAL A 214 6.56 10.16 -6.97
N ASN A 215 7.55 9.51 -6.36
CA ASN A 215 8.84 10.13 -6.04
C ASN A 215 9.64 10.55 -7.29
N LEU A 216 9.44 9.86 -8.40
CA LEU A 216 10.02 10.21 -9.70
C LEU A 216 9.22 11.29 -10.45
N GLY A 217 8.14 11.82 -9.85
CA GLY A 217 7.34 12.91 -10.42
C GLY A 217 6.35 12.46 -11.50
N VAL A 218 6.08 11.17 -11.62
CA VAL A 218 5.05 10.65 -12.54
C VAL A 218 3.67 10.90 -11.91
N SER A 219 2.75 11.49 -12.68
CA SER A 219 1.40 11.79 -12.20
C SER A 219 0.56 10.52 -12.00
N ASP A 220 -0.46 10.56 -11.14
CA ASP A 220 -1.37 9.42 -10.95
C ASP A 220 -2.08 9.00 -12.25
N ALA A 221 -2.34 9.93 -13.17
CA ALA A 221 -2.89 9.61 -14.49
C ALA A 221 -1.91 8.77 -15.32
N ASN A 222 -0.65 9.19 -15.40
CA ASN A 222 0.39 8.45 -16.11
C ASN A 222 0.72 7.11 -15.43
N ILE A 223 0.66 7.04 -14.10
CA ILE A 223 0.79 5.79 -13.35
C ILE A 223 -0.35 4.83 -13.69
N ASN A 224 -1.57 5.36 -13.82
CA ASN A 224 -2.71 4.55 -14.26
C ASN A 224 -2.58 4.09 -15.72
N ASP A 225 -1.96 4.90 -16.59
CA ASP A 225 -1.62 4.47 -17.95
C ASP A 225 -0.64 3.28 -17.92
N ILE A 226 0.39 3.32 -17.05
CA ILE A 226 1.30 2.17 -16.82
C ILE A 226 0.50 0.93 -16.42
N LEU A 227 -0.42 1.04 -15.44
CA LEU A 227 -1.26 -0.08 -15.02
C LEU A 227 -2.10 -0.62 -16.20
N ALA A 228 -2.72 0.26 -17.00
CA ALA A 228 -3.48 -0.16 -18.17
C ALA A 228 -2.63 -0.95 -19.17
N TYR A 229 -1.39 -0.51 -19.43
CA TYR A 229 -0.47 -1.26 -20.27
C TYR A 229 -0.05 -2.59 -19.66
N CYS A 230 0.25 -2.62 -18.36
CA CYS A 230 0.59 -3.84 -17.63
C CYS A 230 -0.51 -4.91 -17.77
N GLN A 231 -1.79 -4.53 -17.80
CA GLN A 231 -2.91 -5.46 -18.02
C GLN A 231 -2.95 -6.09 -19.42
N THR A 232 -2.18 -5.57 -20.38
CA THR A 232 -2.04 -6.13 -21.74
C THR A 232 -0.87 -7.11 -21.88
N LEU A 233 0.02 -7.16 -20.87
CA LEU A 233 1.14 -8.08 -20.85
C LEU A 233 0.65 -9.53 -20.61
N PRO A 234 1.41 -10.54 -21.05
CA PRO A 234 1.10 -11.95 -20.81
C PRO A 234 0.89 -12.31 -19.34
#